data_AF-I4B4R3-F1
#
_entry.id   AF-I4B4R3-F1
#
_cell.length_a   1.000
_cell.length_b   1.000
_cell.length_c   1.000
_cell.angle_alpha   90.00
_cell.angle_beta   90.00
_cell.angle_gamma   90.00
#
_symmetry.space_group_name_H-M   'P 1'
#
loop_
_entity.id
_entity.type
_entity.pdbx_description
1 polymer ?
#
loop_
_entity_poly.entity_id
_entity_poly.type
_entity_poly.pdbx_seq_one_letter_code
_entity_poly.pdbx_strand_id
1 'polypeptide(L)'
;MFSTVHYNLVDGLSHESHVGRMGAKNFDHFLAEFSYPVRFFFILTIGTLCWVEPFFLPENSIGGVTAIVAQGHFLLGYLYQYKAGKMNQAYAMLYLPVAVLLFGASIFLPVERLIYVLAATYFLVHYFYDERYLLKERAEFSGWKITLPTIAVLFAETLYRYAGLRYALLLQLAFVVSAAYMLWLILSEILRIHRLSARNWYFLATFCIAATLTLSGKAAPGSLNPNALNFLILMHCANWYWRYVEKFSADRKLLRRFSVETVIINLFLGVLMFFRFHSSYSVFVSALAGVLFVHPYFQVWSLLHFVVTYRPADNMNWIPMRASA
;
A
#
# COMPACT_ATOMS: atom_id res chain seq x y z
N MET A 1 -32.47 7.20 19.21
CA MET A 1 -32.31 5.87 19.82
C MET A 1 -31.35 5.06 18.94
N PHE A 2 -30.05 5.35 19.03
CA PHE A 2 -29.02 4.62 18.29
C PHE A 2 -28.41 3.60 19.23
N SER A 3 -28.71 2.32 19.01
CA SER A 3 -28.05 1.21 19.69
C SER A 3 -26.58 1.22 19.28
N THR A 4 -25.71 1.75 20.13
CA THR A 4 -24.26 1.54 20.11
C THR A 4 -24.01 0.06 20.35
N VAL A 5 -23.87 -0.71 19.26
CA VAL A 5 -23.28 -2.05 19.32
C VAL A 5 -21.82 -1.84 19.68
N HIS A 6 -21.48 -2.02 20.96
CA HIS A 6 -20.10 -2.08 21.42
C HIS A 6 -19.41 -3.23 20.68
N TYR A 7 -18.41 -2.88 19.87
CA TYR A 7 -17.48 -3.85 19.33
C TYR A 7 -16.58 -4.31 20.48
N ASN A 8 -16.83 -5.49 21.03
CA ASN A 8 -15.80 -6.24 21.74
C ASN A 8 -14.79 -6.76 20.71
N LEU A 9 -14.00 -5.84 20.15
CA LEU A 9 -12.88 -6.11 19.24
C LEU A 9 -11.56 -6.33 20.02
N VAL A 10 -11.60 -6.31 21.36
CA VAL A 10 -10.42 -6.34 22.23
C VAL A 10 -10.17 -7.69 22.93
N ASP A 11 -11.16 -8.59 23.04
CA ASP A 11 -11.00 -9.87 23.79
C ASP A 11 -10.85 -11.13 22.91
N GLY A 12 -10.56 -10.99 21.62
CA GLY A 12 -10.42 -12.13 20.70
C GLY A 12 -9.06 -12.87 20.76
N LEU A 13 -8.13 -12.48 21.62
CA LEU A 13 -6.78 -13.07 21.69
C LEU A 13 -6.48 -13.83 22.99
N SER A 14 -7.42 -13.96 23.94
CA SER A 14 -7.14 -14.58 25.25
C SER A 14 -8.04 -15.75 25.66
N HIS A 15 -9.04 -16.14 24.87
CA HIS A 15 -9.82 -17.35 25.15
C HIS A 15 -10.00 -18.24 23.91
N GLU A 16 -8.94 -18.92 23.52
CA GLU A 16 -9.07 -20.18 22.79
C GLU A 16 -9.68 -21.23 23.73
N SER A 17 -10.99 -21.41 23.65
CA SER A 17 -11.66 -22.59 24.20
C SER A 17 -11.08 -23.83 23.53
N HIS A 18 -10.57 -24.76 24.34
CA HIS A 18 -9.85 -25.98 23.95
C HIS A 18 -10.65 -27.01 23.12
N VAL A 19 -11.86 -26.68 22.65
CA VAL A 19 -12.75 -27.59 21.92
C VAL A 19 -12.80 -27.16 20.45
N GLY A 20 -11.82 -27.59 19.66
CA GLY A 20 -11.74 -27.30 18.21
C GLY A 20 -10.33 -27.31 17.58
N ARG A 21 -9.28 -27.64 18.33
CA ARG A 21 -7.87 -27.46 17.91
C ARG A 21 -7.37 -28.36 16.77
N MET A 22 -8.09 -29.41 16.34
CA MET A 22 -7.66 -30.23 15.20
C MET A 22 -8.15 -29.72 13.83
N GLY A 23 -9.22 -28.93 13.77
CA GLY A 23 -9.73 -28.37 12.51
C GLY A 23 -9.09 -27.02 12.12
N ALA A 24 -8.76 -26.18 13.11
CA ALA A 24 -8.28 -24.81 12.87
C ALA A 24 -6.87 -24.76 12.24
N LYS A 25 -5.94 -25.62 12.69
CA LYS A 25 -4.56 -25.64 12.16
C LYS A 25 -4.49 -26.01 10.67
N ASN A 26 -5.32 -26.96 10.23
CA ASN A 26 -5.37 -27.37 8.83
C ASN A 26 -6.00 -26.29 7.95
N PHE A 27 -7.00 -25.57 8.47
CA PHE A 27 -7.63 -24.47 7.77
C PHE A 27 -6.71 -23.24 7.64
N ASP A 28 -5.95 -22.90 8.69
CA ASP A 28 -4.97 -21.82 8.65
C ASP A 28 -3.80 -22.09 7.70
N HIS A 29 -3.34 -23.35 7.61
CA HIS A 29 -2.32 -23.76 6.67
C HIS A 29 -2.84 -23.70 5.22
N PHE A 30 -4.05 -24.20 4.98
CA PHE A 30 -4.69 -24.15 3.67
C PHE A 30 -4.90 -22.72 3.17
N LEU A 31 -5.37 -21.81 4.03
CA LEU A 31 -5.52 -20.40 3.67
C LEU A 31 -4.17 -19.71 3.40
N ALA A 32 -3.12 -20.06 4.14
CA ALA A 32 -1.78 -19.53 3.89
C ALA A 32 -1.24 -19.97 2.52
N GLU A 33 -1.42 -21.25 2.15
CA GLU A 33 -1.01 -21.79 0.85
C GLU A 33 -1.82 -21.19 -0.31
N PHE A 34 -3.12 -20.94 -0.11
CA PHE A 34 -3.97 -20.33 -1.13
C PHE A 34 -3.72 -18.82 -1.32
N SER A 35 -3.19 -18.14 -0.29
CA SER A 35 -2.95 -16.70 -0.34
C SER A 35 -1.86 -16.29 -1.34
N TYR A 36 -0.80 -17.09 -1.52
CA TYR A 36 0.31 -16.75 -2.41
C TYR A 36 -0.06 -16.77 -3.90
N PRO A 37 -0.75 -17.80 -4.44
CA PRO A 37 -1.23 -17.80 -5.81
C PRO A 37 -2.14 -16.61 -6.14
N VAL A 38 -3.06 -16.25 -5.23
CA VAL A 38 -3.96 -15.10 -5.42
C VAL A 38 -3.17 -13.79 -5.45
N ARG A 39 -2.21 -13.61 -4.55
CA ARG A 39 -1.34 -12.43 -4.53
C ARG A 39 -0.44 -12.34 -5.76
N PHE A 40 0.05 -13.47 -6.26
CA PHE A 40 0.81 -13.53 -7.50
C PHE A 40 -0.06 -13.19 -8.72
N PHE A 41 -1.31 -13.65 -8.73
CA PHE A 41 -2.29 -13.24 -9.73
C PHE A 41 -2.50 -11.71 -9.69
N PHE A 42 -2.65 -11.10 -8.50
CA PHE A 42 -2.71 -9.64 -8.39
C PHE A 42 -1.47 -8.95 -8.97
N ILE A 43 -0.27 -9.44 -8.66
CA ILE A 43 1.00 -8.92 -9.21
C ILE A 43 0.93 -8.89 -10.74
N LEU A 44 0.58 -10.02 -11.35
CA LEU A 44 0.54 -10.13 -12.81
C LEU A 44 -0.58 -9.29 -13.43
N THR A 45 -1.80 -9.33 -12.90
CA THR A 45 -2.94 -8.61 -13.46
C THR A 45 -2.77 -7.10 -13.31
N ILE A 46 -2.44 -6.60 -12.12
CA ILE A 46 -2.23 -5.16 -11.88
C ILE A 46 -0.99 -4.68 -12.65
N GLY A 47 0.09 -5.47 -12.66
CA GLY A 47 1.29 -5.16 -13.44
C GLY A 47 1.00 -5.05 -14.93
N THR A 48 0.23 -6.00 -15.48
CA THR A 48 -0.21 -5.97 -16.89
C THR A 48 -1.06 -4.74 -17.16
N LEU A 49 -2.06 -4.43 -16.32
CA LEU A 49 -2.90 -3.24 -16.46
C LEU A 49 -2.07 -1.94 -16.48
N CYS A 50 -1.09 -1.83 -15.59
CA CYS A 50 -0.17 -0.68 -15.53
C CYS A 50 0.76 -0.59 -16.75
N TRP A 51 1.11 -1.73 -17.35
CA TRP A 51 1.97 -1.79 -18.52
C TRP A 51 1.21 -1.49 -19.82
N VAL A 52 -0.03 -1.95 -19.96
CA VAL A 52 -0.86 -1.76 -21.16
C VAL A 52 -1.43 -0.35 -21.30
N GLU A 53 -1.53 0.42 -20.20
CA GLU A 53 -2.14 1.77 -20.23
C GLU A 53 -1.57 2.67 -21.33
N PRO A 54 -0.25 2.84 -21.48
CA PRO A 54 0.31 3.74 -22.49
C PRO A 54 0.06 3.30 -23.94
N PHE A 55 -0.48 2.10 -24.17
CA PHE A 55 -0.70 1.52 -25.49
C PHE A 55 -2.18 1.38 -25.85
N PHE A 56 -3.03 1.08 -24.86
CA PHE A 56 -4.41 0.62 -25.12
C PHE A 56 -5.48 1.29 -24.26
N LEU A 57 -5.12 2.04 -23.21
CA LEU A 57 -6.09 2.69 -22.33
C LEU A 57 -6.03 4.21 -22.48
N PRO A 58 -7.11 4.93 -22.09
CA PRO A 58 -7.07 6.38 -21.99
C PRO A 58 -5.94 6.84 -21.06
N GLU A 59 -5.30 7.94 -21.43
CA GLU A 59 -4.21 8.53 -20.65
C GLU A 59 -4.66 8.81 -19.21
N ASN A 60 -3.81 8.46 -18.24
CA ASN A 60 -4.06 8.64 -16.81
C ASN A 60 -5.22 7.83 -16.22
N SER A 61 -5.79 6.87 -16.95
CA SER A 61 -6.84 5.99 -16.44
C SER A 61 -6.38 5.15 -15.24
N ILE A 62 -5.15 4.63 -15.26
CA ILE A 62 -4.58 3.89 -14.12
C ILE A 62 -4.30 4.82 -12.95
N GLY A 63 -3.84 6.04 -13.22
CA GLY A 63 -3.69 7.09 -12.20
C GLY A 63 -5.02 7.42 -11.51
N GLY A 64 -6.10 7.56 -12.27
CA GLY A 64 -7.45 7.80 -11.76
C GLY A 64 -7.97 6.64 -10.91
N VAL A 65 -7.85 5.40 -11.39
CA VAL A 65 -8.21 4.21 -10.61
C VAL A 65 -7.40 4.14 -9.32
N THR A 66 -6.09 4.40 -9.40
CA THR A 66 -5.21 4.43 -8.22
C THR A 66 -5.68 5.46 -7.20
N ALA A 67 -6.03 6.67 -7.64
CA ALA A 67 -6.50 7.73 -6.75
C ALA A 67 -7.82 7.34 -6.04
N ILE A 68 -8.78 6.75 -6.76
CA ILE A 68 -10.04 6.26 -6.17
C ILE A 68 -9.75 5.17 -5.14
N VAL A 69 -9.01 4.12 -5.53
CA VAL A 69 -8.79 2.95 -4.69
C VAL A 69 -7.98 3.30 -3.44
N ALA A 70 -6.95 4.14 -3.59
CA ALA A 70 -6.13 4.60 -2.47
C ALA A 70 -6.92 5.49 -1.51
N GLN A 71 -7.73 6.44 -2.02
CA GLN A 71 -8.60 7.22 -1.13
C GLN A 71 -9.65 6.34 -0.44
N GLY A 72 -10.18 5.35 -1.14
CA GLY A 72 -11.10 4.37 -0.56
C GLY A 72 -10.45 3.59 0.57
N HIS A 73 -9.21 3.17 0.36
CA HIS A 73 -8.38 2.52 1.37
C HIS A 73 -8.14 3.41 2.59
N PHE A 74 -7.82 4.69 2.41
CA PHE A 74 -7.64 5.62 3.54
C PHE A 74 -8.93 5.76 4.36
N LEU A 75 -10.07 6.01 3.69
CA LEU A 75 -11.37 6.16 4.36
C LEU A 75 -11.81 4.89 5.09
N LEU A 76 -11.63 3.72 4.48
CA LEU A 76 -11.92 2.43 5.12
C LEU A 76 -11.00 2.19 6.32
N GLY A 77 -9.72 2.55 6.21
CA GLY A 77 -8.76 2.52 7.30
C GLY A 77 -9.25 3.34 8.49
N TYR A 78 -9.62 4.61 8.27
CA TYR A 78 -10.17 5.48 9.30
C TYR A 78 -11.48 4.93 9.89
N LEU A 79 -12.40 4.47 9.04
CA LEU A 79 -13.69 3.91 9.48
C LEU A 79 -13.49 2.70 10.40
N TYR A 80 -12.56 1.80 10.08
CA TYR A 80 -12.29 0.62 10.91
C TYR A 80 -11.53 0.95 12.18
N GLN A 81 -10.66 1.96 12.17
CA GLN A 81 -10.06 2.47 13.40
C GLN A 81 -11.10 3.12 14.33
N TYR A 82 -12.02 3.90 13.78
CA TYR A 82 -13.15 4.47 14.51
C TYR A 82 -14.00 3.38 15.15
N LYS A 83 -14.45 2.39 14.36
CA LYS A 83 -15.25 1.26 14.86
C LYS A 83 -14.52 0.42 15.91
N ALA A 84 -13.20 0.37 15.86
CA ALA A 84 -12.37 -0.30 16.86
C ALA A 84 -12.09 0.58 18.10
N GLY A 85 -12.66 1.79 18.19
CA GLY A 85 -12.47 2.70 19.33
C GLY A 85 -11.07 3.31 19.42
N LYS A 86 -10.27 3.25 18.35
CA LYS A 86 -8.88 3.73 18.35
C LYS A 86 -8.75 5.24 18.15
N MET A 87 -9.79 5.89 17.61
CA MET A 87 -9.82 7.34 17.39
C MET A 87 -10.27 8.06 18.67
N ASN A 88 -9.34 8.28 19.59
CA ASN A 88 -9.57 8.97 20.86
C ASN A 88 -9.12 10.45 20.81
N GLN A 89 -9.16 11.17 21.93
CA GLN A 89 -8.72 12.56 21.97
C GLN A 89 -7.22 12.72 21.63
N ALA A 90 -6.37 11.79 22.07
CA ALA A 90 -4.93 11.81 21.75
C ALA A 90 -4.69 11.65 20.25
N TYR A 91 -5.46 10.79 19.58
CA TYR A 91 -5.48 10.68 18.13
C TYR A 91 -5.78 12.03 17.47
N ALA A 92 -6.85 12.71 17.91
CA ALA A 92 -7.24 14.01 17.33
C ALA A 92 -6.18 15.10 17.57
N MET A 93 -5.58 15.12 18.77
CA MET A 93 -4.51 16.06 19.12
C MET A 93 -3.24 15.87 18.30
N LEU A 94 -2.94 14.64 17.85
CA LEU A 94 -1.83 14.40 16.93
C LEU A 94 -2.23 14.69 15.47
N TYR A 95 -3.40 14.24 15.05
CA TYR A 95 -3.83 14.31 13.66
C TYR A 95 -4.11 15.73 13.18
N LEU A 96 -4.87 16.51 13.95
CA LEU A 96 -5.35 17.83 13.50
C LEU A 96 -4.21 18.83 13.26
N PRO A 97 -3.22 18.99 14.16
CA PRO A 97 -2.11 19.90 13.91
C PRO A 97 -1.28 19.50 12.68
N VAL A 98 -1.03 18.20 12.50
CA VAL A 98 -0.30 17.70 11.33
C VAL A 98 -1.10 17.93 10.04
N ALA A 99 -2.41 17.70 10.07
CA ALA A 99 -3.28 17.96 8.93
C ALA A 99 -3.28 19.44 8.56
N VAL A 100 -3.49 20.33 9.53
CA VAL A 100 -3.46 21.78 9.31
C VAL A 100 -2.11 22.22 8.77
N LEU A 101 -1.00 21.71 9.31
CA LEU A 101 0.35 22.05 8.88
C LEU A 101 0.63 21.57 7.45
N LEU A 102 0.29 20.31 7.11
CA LEU A 102 0.55 19.76 5.78
C LEU A 102 -0.35 20.41 4.71
N PHE A 103 -1.65 20.55 4.97
CA PHE A 103 -2.56 21.24 4.04
C PHE A 103 -2.20 22.72 3.91
N GLY A 104 -1.92 23.41 5.01
CA GLY A 104 -1.47 24.79 4.99
C GLY A 104 -0.18 24.96 4.19
N ALA A 105 0.81 24.09 4.40
CA ALA A 105 2.05 24.10 3.63
C ALA A 105 1.81 23.85 2.14
N SER A 106 0.96 22.90 1.76
CA SER A 106 0.59 22.65 0.36
C SER A 106 -0.12 23.82 -0.32
N ILE A 107 -0.89 24.61 0.43
CA ILE A 107 -1.66 25.75 -0.11
C ILE A 107 -0.79 27.01 -0.21
N PHE A 108 0.01 27.29 0.82
CA PHE A 108 0.67 28.59 0.99
C PHE A 108 2.16 28.59 0.63
N LEU A 109 2.80 27.42 0.50
CA LEU A 109 4.23 27.32 0.25
C LEU A 109 4.52 26.52 -1.04
N PRO A 110 5.58 26.86 -1.80
CA PRO A 110 5.96 26.13 -3.01
C PRO A 110 6.71 24.82 -2.67
N VAL A 111 6.12 23.96 -1.83
CA VAL A 111 6.75 22.73 -1.28
C VAL A 111 6.20 21.44 -1.89
N GLU A 112 5.43 21.53 -2.97
CA GLU A 112 4.75 20.38 -3.61
C GLU A 112 5.70 19.22 -3.92
N ARG A 113 6.89 19.54 -4.46
CA ARG A 113 7.93 18.54 -4.79
C ARG A 113 8.44 17.82 -3.56
N LEU A 114 8.66 18.54 -2.46
CA LEU A 114 9.10 17.97 -1.19
C LEU A 114 8.02 17.05 -0.62
N ILE A 115 6.76 17.51 -0.59
CA ILE A 115 5.62 16.71 -0.12
C ILE A 115 5.50 15.42 -0.94
N TYR A 116 5.69 15.49 -2.26
CA TYR A 116 5.67 14.31 -3.11
C TYR A 116 6.78 13.32 -2.74
N VAL A 117 8.03 13.79 -2.66
CA VAL A 117 9.17 12.92 -2.33
C VAL A 117 8.95 12.28 -0.97
N LEU A 118 8.49 13.05 0.02
CA LEU A 118 8.17 12.52 1.35
C LEU A 118 7.07 11.46 1.28
N ALA A 119 5.93 11.76 0.65
CA ALA A 119 4.81 10.84 0.54
C ALA A 119 5.17 9.53 -0.17
N ALA A 120 5.90 9.61 -1.30
CA ALA A 120 6.35 8.44 -2.04
C ALA A 120 7.37 7.62 -1.24
N THR A 121 8.34 8.27 -0.58
CA THR A 121 9.35 7.58 0.25
C THR A 121 8.68 6.86 1.41
N TYR A 122 7.77 7.55 2.10
CA TYR A 122 7.04 6.98 3.22
C TYR A 122 6.15 5.83 2.76
N PHE A 123 5.44 5.99 1.64
CA PHE A 123 4.64 4.94 1.05
C PHE A 123 5.49 3.71 0.71
N LEU A 124 6.69 3.86 0.14
CA LEU A 124 7.56 2.72 -0.17
C LEU A 124 7.92 1.95 1.10
N VAL A 125 8.36 2.65 2.15
CA VAL A 125 8.70 2.03 3.44
C VAL A 125 7.47 1.35 4.05
N HIS A 126 6.34 2.04 4.07
CA HIS A 126 5.07 1.53 4.59
C HIS A 126 4.60 0.29 3.82
N TYR A 127 4.63 0.32 2.50
CA TYR A 127 4.25 -0.79 1.63
C TYR A 127 5.02 -2.06 2.00
N PHE A 128 6.36 -1.99 2.01
CA PHE A 128 7.17 -3.18 2.30
C PHE A 128 7.05 -3.61 3.76
N TYR A 129 6.84 -2.67 4.68
CA TYR A 129 6.55 -3.01 6.07
C TYR A 129 5.24 -3.79 6.21
N ASP A 130 4.15 -3.25 5.65
CA ASP A 130 2.82 -3.84 5.74
C ASP A 130 2.75 -5.14 4.95
N GLU A 131 3.34 -5.25 3.76
CA GLU A 131 3.35 -6.50 2.99
C GLU A 131 4.00 -7.64 3.76
N ARG A 132 5.13 -7.38 4.44
CA ARG A 132 5.76 -8.38 5.30
C ARG A 132 4.85 -8.80 6.44
N TYR A 133 4.17 -7.84 7.07
CA TYR A 133 3.17 -8.14 8.10
C TYR A 133 1.98 -8.95 7.55
N LEU A 134 1.48 -8.62 6.36
CA LEU A 134 0.38 -9.31 5.68
C LEU A 134 0.75 -10.74 5.27
N LEU A 135 2.03 -10.96 4.94
CA LEU A 135 2.62 -12.27 4.68
C LEU A 135 2.98 -13.03 5.97
N LYS A 136 2.59 -12.51 7.15
CA LYS A 136 2.83 -13.09 8.48
C LYS A 136 4.33 -13.28 8.79
N GLU A 137 5.20 -12.44 8.23
CA GLU A 137 6.61 -12.47 8.56
C GLU A 137 6.87 -11.97 9.98
N ARG A 138 7.91 -12.52 10.60
CA ARG A 138 8.50 -11.92 11.79
C ARG A 138 9.13 -10.59 11.42
N ALA A 139 9.11 -9.65 12.36
CA ALA A 139 9.72 -8.33 12.21
C ALA A 139 11.26 -8.37 12.29
N GLU A 140 11.88 -9.23 11.48
CA GLU A 140 13.33 -9.40 11.45
C GLU A 140 13.96 -8.48 10.40
N PHE A 141 15.21 -8.05 10.63
CA PHE A 141 15.93 -7.22 9.66
C PHE A 141 16.24 -7.97 8.35
N SER A 142 16.30 -9.29 8.41
CA SER A 142 16.55 -10.19 7.27
C SER A 142 15.54 -9.99 6.13
N GLY A 143 14.26 -9.77 6.46
CA GLY A 143 13.20 -9.55 5.47
C GLY A 143 13.31 -8.21 4.74
N TRP A 144 14.02 -7.21 5.29
CA TRP A 144 14.27 -5.96 4.55
C TRP A 144 15.25 -6.16 3.39
N LYS A 145 16.20 -7.10 3.50
CA LYS A 145 17.24 -7.33 2.48
C LYS A 145 16.65 -7.61 1.10
N ILE A 146 15.58 -8.40 1.01
CA ILE A 146 14.93 -8.74 -0.26
C ILE A 146 14.08 -7.58 -0.81
N THR A 147 13.67 -6.62 0.03
CA THR A 147 12.84 -5.47 -0.37
C THR A 147 13.65 -4.24 -0.79
N LEU A 148 14.86 -4.09 -0.24
CA LEU A 148 15.76 -2.95 -0.49
C LEU A 148 16.03 -2.69 -1.99
N PRO A 149 16.26 -3.69 -2.86
CA PRO A 149 16.41 -3.44 -4.30
C PRO A 149 15.23 -2.66 -4.89
N THR A 150 14.00 -3.06 -4.55
CA THR A 150 12.80 -2.42 -5.09
C THR A 150 12.62 -1.00 -4.54
N ILE A 151 12.86 -0.82 -3.24
CA ILE A 151 12.83 0.50 -2.60
C ILE A 151 13.84 1.44 -3.27
N ALA A 152 15.08 0.99 -3.47
CA ALA A 152 16.15 1.80 -4.04
C ALA A 152 15.82 2.27 -5.47
N VAL A 153 15.32 1.37 -6.32
CA VAL A 153 14.93 1.71 -7.71
C VAL A 153 13.79 2.73 -7.74
N LEU A 154 12.73 2.50 -6.95
CA LEU A 154 11.56 3.38 -6.96
C LEU A 154 11.82 4.72 -6.26
N PHE A 155 12.69 4.74 -5.25
CA PHE A 155 13.16 5.97 -4.65
C PHE A 155 14.00 6.78 -5.63
N ALA A 156 14.93 6.13 -6.36
CA ALA A 156 15.68 6.78 -7.43
C ALA A 156 14.76 7.34 -8.53
N GLU A 157 13.71 6.60 -8.90
CA GLU A 157 12.68 7.09 -9.82
C GLU A 157 11.94 8.32 -9.27
N THR A 158 11.57 8.28 -8.00
CA THR A 158 10.90 9.39 -7.31
C THR A 158 11.77 10.65 -7.33
N LEU A 159 13.06 10.52 -7.00
CA LEU A 159 14.00 11.64 -7.09
C LEU A 159 14.16 12.15 -8.52
N TYR A 160 14.27 11.24 -9.50
CA TYR A 160 14.41 11.59 -10.91
C TYR A 160 13.22 12.41 -11.43
N ARG A 161 11.99 12.00 -11.08
CA ARG A 161 10.76 12.66 -11.53
C ARG A 161 10.46 13.96 -10.77
N TYR A 162 10.62 13.96 -9.45
CA TYR A 162 9.99 14.98 -8.60
C TYR A 162 10.99 15.87 -7.86
N ALA A 163 12.22 15.41 -7.61
CA ALA A 163 13.24 16.25 -6.97
C ALA A 163 13.99 17.15 -7.98
N GLY A 164 13.69 17.07 -9.28
CA GLY A 164 14.40 17.80 -10.33
C GLY A 164 15.80 17.24 -10.64
N LEU A 165 16.20 16.16 -9.95
CA LEU A 165 17.45 15.44 -10.14
C LEU A 165 17.34 14.55 -11.37
N ARG A 166 17.28 15.14 -12.58
CA ARG A 166 17.15 14.43 -13.87
C ARG A 166 18.43 13.70 -14.30
N TYR A 167 19.19 13.16 -13.35
CA TYR A 167 20.38 12.37 -13.61
C TYR A 167 19.98 10.96 -14.03
N ALA A 168 19.78 10.75 -15.33
CA ALA A 168 19.46 9.43 -15.88
C ALA A 168 20.47 8.35 -15.44
N LEU A 169 21.75 8.74 -15.30
CA LEU A 169 22.81 7.86 -14.81
C LEU A 169 22.54 7.36 -13.38
N LEU A 170 22.02 8.20 -12.47
CA LEU A 170 21.71 7.78 -11.10
C LEU A 170 20.61 6.71 -11.10
N LEU A 171 19.56 6.91 -11.91
CA LEU A 171 18.47 5.94 -12.05
C LEU A 171 18.97 4.62 -12.66
N GLN A 172 19.81 4.68 -13.70
CA GLN A 172 20.41 3.51 -14.33
C GLN A 172 21.33 2.75 -13.36
N LEU A 173 22.19 3.45 -12.63
CA LEU A 173 23.07 2.84 -11.62
C LEU A 173 22.26 2.21 -10.49
N ALA A 174 21.24 2.89 -9.98
CA ALA A 174 20.34 2.35 -8.96
C ALA A 174 19.67 1.06 -9.45
N PHE A 175 19.22 1.03 -10.71
CA PHE A 175 18.67 -0.18 -11.33
C PHE A 175 19.70 -1.30 -11.43
N VAL A 176 20.87 -1.06 -12.03
CA VAL A 176 21.90 -2.09 -12.24
C VAL A 176 22.36 -2.69 -10.91
N VAL A 177 22.64 -1.85 -9.91
CA VAL A 177 23.05 -2.30 -8.57
C VAL A 177 21.93 -3.12 -7.91
N SER A 178 20.68 -2.65 -7.99
CA SER A 178 19.54 -3.35 -7.39
C SER A 178 19.25 -4.68 -8.08
N ALA A 179 19.35 -4.75 -9.41
CA ALA A 179 19.17 -5.97 -10.17
C ALA A 179 20.28 -6.99 -9.88
N ALA A 180 21.54 -6.54 -9.83
CA ALA A 180 22.66 -7.39 -9.46
C ALA A 180 22.53 -7.91 -8.02
N TYR A 181 22.12 -7.07 -7.08
CA TYR A 181 21.91 -7.46 -5.68
C TYR A 181 20.73 -8.44 -5.54
N MET A 182 19.61 -8.21 -6.24
CA MET A 182 18.48 -9.14 -6.26
C MET A 182 18.88 -10.50 -6.84
N LEU A 183 19.61 -10.50 -7.96
CA LEU A 183 20.12 -11.73 -8.58
C LEU A 183 21.04 -12.49 -7.61
N TRP A 184 21.97 -11.79 -6.96
CA TRP A 184 22.85 -12.38 -5.96
C TRP A 184 22.08 -12.99 -4.80
N LEU A 185 21.07 -12.30 -4.26
CA LEU A 185 20.22 -12.83 -3.18
C LEU A 185 19.55 -14.14 -3.61
N ILE A 186 18.91 -14.14 -4.78
CA ILE A 186 18.20 -15.30 -5.32
C ILE A 186 19.14 -16.48 -5.58
N LEU A 187 20.28 -16.25 -6.23
CA LEU A 187 21.28 -17.29 -6.49
C LEU A 187 21.86 -17.84 -5.18
N SER A 188 22.17 -16.97 -4.22
CA SER A 188 22.70 -17.40 -2.92
C SER A 188 21.73 -18.29 -2.16
N GLU A 189 20.43 -18.04 -2.29
CA GLU A 189 19.39 -18.85 -1.65
C GLU A 189 19.19 -20.18 -2.36
N ILE A 190 19.14 -20.19 -3.69
CA ILE A 190 19.05 -21.42 -4.49
C ILE A 190 20.25 -22.33 -4.18
N LEU A 191 21.47 -21.78 -4.14
CA LEU A 191 22.68 -22.56 -3.86
C LEU A 191 22.72 -23.12 -2.43
N ARG A 192 22.08 -22.46 -1.45
CA ARG A 192 22.08 -22.91 -0.05
C ARG A 192 20.94 -23.86 0.30
N ILE A 193 19.74 -23.55 -0.18
CA ILE A 193 18.48 -24.19 0.27
C ILE A 193 17.87 -25.06 -0.84
N HIS A 194 18.36 -24.95 -2.08
CA HIS A 194 17.85 -25.66 -3.26
C HIS A 194 16.38 -25.35 -3.61
N ARG A 195 15.78 -24.34 -2.96
CA ARG A 195 14.42 -23.87 -3.22
C ARG A 195 14.23 -22.43 -2.78
N LEU A 196 13.51 -21.65 -3.57
CA LEU A 196 13.06 -20.31 -3.19
C LEU A 196 11.76 -20.38 -2.39
N SER A 197 11.71 -19.62 -1.29
CA SER A 197 10.47 -19.45 -0.53
C SER A 197 9.39 -18.68 -1.34
N ALA A 198 8.11 -18.95 -1.07
CA ALA A 198 7.00 -18.23 -1.73
C ALA A 198 7.06 -16.71 -1.50
N ARG A 199 7.54 -16.29 -0.33
CA ARG A 199 7.87 -14.88 -0.01
C ARG A 199 8.86 -14.28 -1.00
N ASN A 200 9.97 -14.97 -1.25
CA ASN A 200 11.00 -14.43 -2.13
C ASN A 200 10.53 -14.37 -3.58
N TRP A 201 9.72 -15.34 -4.01
CA TRP A 201 9.01 -15.25 -5.29
C TRP A 201 8.11 -14.02 -5.37
N TYR A 202 7.35 -13.73 -4.31
CA TYR A 202 6.48 -12.56 -4.24
C TYR A 202 7.25 -11.24 -4.40
N PHE A 203 8.34 -11.05 -3.63
CA PHE A 203 9.14 -9.82 -3.72
C PHE A 203 9.97 -9.72 -5.00
N LEU A 204 10.48 -10.85 -5.51
CA LEU A 204 11.16 -10.89 -6.80
C LEU A 204 10.21 -10.50 -7.94
N ALA A 205 9.00 -11.06 -7.96
CA ALA A 205 8.01 -10.71 -8.98
C ALA A 205 7.60 -9.23 -8.89
N THR A 206 7.38 -8.72 -7.67
CA THR A 206 7.13 -7.30 -7.42
C THR A 206 8.27 -6.43 -7.96
N PHE A 207 9.53 -6.81 -7.69
CA PHE A 207 10.71 -6.11 -8.20
C PHE A 207 10.76 -6.12 -9.73
N CYS A 208 10.61 -7.29 -10.37
CA CYS A 208 10.69 -7.41 -11.82
C CYS A 208 9.66 -6.53 -12.52
N ILE A 209 8.41 -6.54 -12.06
CA ILE A 209 7.35 -5.70 -12.65
C ILE A 209 7.61 -4.22 -12.39
N ALA A 210 7.91 -3.83 -11.15
CA ALA A 210 8.18 -2.43 -10.81
C ALA A 210 9.38 -1.87 -11.60
N ALA A 211 10.45 -2.65 -11.73
CA ALA A 211 11.63 -2.28 -12.50
C ALA A 211 11.32 -2.16 -14.01
N THR A 212 10.54 -3.09 -14.56
CA THR A 212 10.12 -3.05 -15.96
C THR A 212 9.31 -1.79 -16.26
N LEU A 213 8.33 -1.47 -15.39
CA LEU A 213 7.54 -0.25 -15.49
C LEU A 213 8.42 1.01 -15.36
N THR A 214 9.39 1.00 -14.43
CA THR A 214 10.30 2.13 -14.18
C THR A 214 11.16 2.46 -15.40
N LEU A 215 11.63 1.43 -16.12
CA LEU A 215 12.56 1.56 -17.26
C LEU A 215 11.86 1.72 -18.61
N SER A 216 10.58 1.38 -18.71
CA SER A 216 9.80 1.48 -19.94
C SER A 216 9.81 2.91 -20.47
N GLY A 217 10.31 3.08 -21.71
CA GLY A 217 10.45 4.36 -22.39
C GLY A 217 11.56 5.28 -21.87
N LYS A 218 12.38 4.85 -20.89
CA LYS A 218 13.57 5.58 -20.42
C LYS A 218 14.88 4.91 -20.84
N ALA A 219 14.92 3.59 -20.75
CA ALA A 219 16.11 2.77 -21.06
C ALA A 219 15.80 1.60 -22.01
N ALA A 220 14.52 1.25 -22.17
CA ALA A 220 14.05 0.29 -23.16
C ALA A 220 13.20 1.02 -24.22
N PRO A 221 13.21 0.59 -25.50
CA PRO A 221 12.36 1.17 -26.53
C PRO A 221 10.88 1.06 -26.12
N GLY A 222 10.15 2.17 -26.16
CA GLY A 222 8.73 2.23 -25.79
C GLY A 222 8.30 3.62 -25.32
N SER A 223 7.01 3.76 -25.00
CA SER A 223 6.47 4.96 -24.37
C SER A 223 6.90 5.04 -22.90
N LEU A 224 7.11 6.27 -22.42
CA LEU A 224 7.43 6.53 -21.01
C LEU A 224 6.26 6.04 -20.13
N ASN A 225 6.52 5.11 -19.22
CA ASN A 225 5.47 4.58 -18.34
C ASN A 225 5.53 5.23 -16.94
N PRO A 226 4.47 5.91 -16.45
CA PRO A 226 4.43 6.52 -15.12
C PRO A 226 3.96 5.60 -13.98
N ASN A 227 3.60 4.36 -14.26
CA ASN A 227 2.77 3.55 -13.37
C ASN A 227 3.53 2.65 -12.38
N ALA A 228 4.85 2.75 -12.26
CA ALA A 228 5.59 1.90 -11.33
C ALA A 228 5.13 2.09 -9.88
N LEU A 229 4.88 3.34 -9.45
CA LEU A 229 4.32 3.64 -8.13
C LEU A 229 2.83 3.28 -8.03
N ASN A 230 2.05 3.54 -9.08
CA ASN A 230 0.62 3.17 -9.14
C ASN A 230 0.42 1.66 -8.98
N PHE A 231 1.28 0.85 -9.63
CA PHE A 231 1.32 -0.59 -9.48
C PHE A 231 1.47 -1.00 -8.00
N LEU A 232 2.44 -0.43 -7.28
CA LEU A 232 2.61 -0.75 -5.86
C LEU A 232 1.43 -0.31 -5.00
N ILE A 233 0.86 0.88 -5.25
CA ILE A 233 -0.30 1.37 -4.48
C ILE A 233 -1.50 0.44 -4.69
N LEU A 234 -1.78 0.05 -5.93
CA LEU A 234 -2.88 -0.87 -6.25
C LEU A 234 -2.63 -2.27 -5.67
N MET A 235 -1.40 -2.77 -5.75
CA MET A 235 -1.00 -4.04 -5.11
C MET A 235 -1.24 -4.01 -3.61
N HIS A 236 -0.81 -2.94 -2.94
CA HIS A 236 -1.00 -2.75 -1.51
C HIS A 236 -2.48 -2.79 -1.13
N CYS A 237 -3.31 -2.02 -1.85
CA CYS A 237 -4.75 -1.97 -1.60
C CYS A 237 -5.39 -3.34 -1.83
N ALA A 238 -5.04 -4.04 -2.91
CA ALA A 238 -5.56 -5.37 -3.22
C ALA A 238 -5.21 -6.39 -2.13
N ASN A 239 -3.95 -6.40 -1.68
CA ASN A 239 -3.48 -7.27 -0.60
C ASN A 239 -4.17 -6.96 0.73
N TRP A 240 -4.39 -5.68 1.05
CA TRP A 240 -5.11 -5.26 2.24
C TRP A 240 -6.57 -5.72 2.20
N TYR A 241 -7.29 -5.48 1.08
CA TYR A 241 -8.67 -5.93 0.94
C TYR A 241 -8.78 -7.46 1.03
N TRP A 242 -7.90 -8.18 0.35
CA TRP A 242 -7.86 -9.64 0.40
C TRP A 242 -7.63 -10.16 1.81
N ARG A 243 -6.73 -9.54 2.58
CA ARG A 243 -6.51 -9.91 3.98
C ARG A 243 -7.76 -9.78 4.84
N TYR A 244 -8.57 -8.73 4.62
CA TYR A 244 -9.83 -8.57 5.34
C TYR A 244 -10.89 -9.57 4.89
N VAL A 245 -10.92 -9.94 3.60
CA VAL A 245 -11.75 -11.05 3.10
C VAL A 245 -11.39 -12.36 3.80
N GLU A 246 -10.10 -12.71 3.86
CA GLU A 246 -9.62 -13.88 4.61
C GLU A 246 -10.06 -13.81 6.08
N LYS A 247 -9.83 -12.67 6.74
CA LYS A 247 -10.15 -12.46 8.16
C LYS A 247 -11.65 -12.63 8.47
N PHE A 248 -12.52 -12.15 7.58
CA PHE A 248 -13.96 -12.21 7.78
C PHE A 248 -14.64 -13.41 7.12
N SER A 249 -13.90 -14.25 6.39
CA SER A 249 -14.44 -15.41 5.67
C SER A 249 -15.26 -16.37 6.54
N ALA A 250 -14.89 -16.50 7.81
CA ALA A 250 -15.59 -17.33 8.79
C ALA A 250 -16.94 -16.74 9.26
N ASP A 251 -17.13 -15.41 9.15
CA ASP A 251 -18.36 -14.72 9.54
C ASP A 251 -18.98 -14.02 8.32
N ARG A 252 -19.98 -14.67 7.72
CA ARG A 252 -20.70 -14.17 6.54
C ARG A 252 -21.30 -12.78 6.74
N LYS A 253 -21.73 -12.43 7.96
CA LYS A 253 -22.34 -11.13 8.24
C LYS A 253 -21.28 -10.03 8.22
N LEU A 254 -20.12 -10.28 8.84
CA LEU A 254 -18.98 -9.37 8.81
C LEU A 254 -18.41 -9.22 7.40
N LEU A 255 -18.25 -10.33 6.67
CA LEU A 255 -17.76 -10.31 5.29
C LEU A 255 -18.68 -9.49 4.39
N ARG A 256 -19.99 -9.76 4.42
CA ARG A 256 -20.98 -9.00 3.63
C ARG A 256 -20.91 -7.51 3.95
N ARG A 257 -20.82 -7.15 5.23
CA ARG A 257 -20.74 -5.76 5.65
C ARG A 257 -19.46 -5.10 5.12
N PHE A 258 -18.31 -5.75 5.27
CA PHE A 258 -17.03 -5.28 4.74
C PHE A 258 -17.09 -5.06 3.22
N SER A 259 -17.63 -6.02 2.46
CA SER A 259 -17.77 -5.90 1.01
C SER A 259 -18.68 -4.75 0.59
N VAL A 260 -19.84 -4.60 1.25
CA VAL A 260 -20.78 -3.50 0.97
C VAL A 260 -20.14 -2.15 1.27
N GLU A 261 -19.49 -1.99 2.41
CA GLU A 261 -18.79 -0.75 2.79
C GLU A 261 -17.68 -0.40 1.79
N THR A 262 -16.92 -1.41 1.33
CA THR A 262 -15.85 -1.24 0.33
C THR A 262 -16.41 -0.76 -1.01
N VAL A 263 -17.46 -1.39 -1.52
CA VAL A 263 -18.10 -1.03 -2.78
C VAL A 263 -18.71 0.37 -2.70
N ILE A 264 -19.45 0.68 -1.63
CA ILE A 264 -20.09 1.99 -1.45
C ILE A 264 -19.06 3.11 -1.42
N ILE A 265 -17.98 2.96 -0.65
CA ILE A 265 -16.95 4.00 -0.52
C ILE A 265 -16.24 4.22 -1.86
N ASN A 266 -15.83 3.17 -2.56
CA ASN A 266 -15.15 3.31 -3.85
C ASN A 266 -16.10 3.86 -4.94
N LEU A 267 -17.37 3.46 -4.95
CA LEU A 267 -18.38 4.01 -5.86
C LEU A 267 -18.59 5.50 -5.60
N PHE A 268 -18.71 5.89 -4.33
CA PHE A 268 -18.83 7.29 -3.92
C PHE A 268 -17.63 8.11 -4.40
N LEU A 269 -16.40 7.61 -4.21
CA LEU A 269 -15.19 8.27 -4.70
C LEU A 269 -15.13 8.34 -6.23
N GLY A 270 -15.58 7.30 -6.93
CA GLY A 270 -15.72 7.31 -8.38
C GLY A 270 -16.69 8.37 -8.87
N VAL A 271 -17.83 8.53 -8.21
CA VAL A 271 -18.80 9.60 -8.49
C VAL A 271 -18.20 10.98 -8.24
N LEU A 272 -17.47 11.18 -7.13
CA LEU A 272 -16.78 12.44 -6.86
C LEU A 272 -15.70 12.74 -7.91
N MET A 273 -14.94 11.73 -8.33
CA MET A 273 -13.95 11.89 -9.39
C MET A 273 -14.61 12.21 -10.73
N PHE A 274 -15.75 11.60 -11.06
CA PHE A 274 -16.53 11.97 -12.25
C PHE A 274 -16.93 13.44 -12.23
N PHE A 275 -17.45 13.95 -11.09
CA PHE A 275 -17.80 15.36 -10.94
C PHE A 275 -16.58 16.29 -11.06
N ARG A 276 -15.39 15.89 -10.60
CA ARG A 276 -14.16 16.69 -10.79
C ARG A 276 -13.86 17.00 -12.26
N PHE A 277 -14.15 16.05 -13.15
CA PHE A 277 -13.87 16.16 -14.58
C PHE A 277 -15.04 16.72 -15.40
N HIS A 278 -16.29 16.57 -14.93
CA HIS A 278 -17.48 16.84 -15.75
C HIS A 278 -18.46 17.86 -15.17
N SER A 279 -18.30 18.32 -13.91
CA SER A 279 -19.26 19.27 -13.34
C SER A 279 -18.89 20.71 -13.70
N SER A 280 -19.65 21.27 -14.63
CA SER A 280 -19.80 22.72 -14.84
C SER A 280 -20.73 23.38 -13.78
N TYR A 281 -21.34 22.60 -12.89
CA TYR A 281 -22.59 22.99 -12.19
C TYR A 281 -22.50 23.08 -10.66
N SER A 282 -21.44 22.59 -10.00
CA SER A 282 -21.29 22.74 -8.54
C SER A 282 -19.84 23.04 -8.14
N VAL A 283 -19.59 24.30 -7.79
CA VAL A 283 -18.30 24.78 -7.29
C VAL A 283 -17.88 24.02 -6.02
N PHE A 284 -18.82 23.74 -5.12
CA PHE A 284 -18.54 23.04 -3.87
C PHE A 284 -18.11 21.57 -4.09
N VAL A 285 -18.85 20.81 -4.90
CA VAL A 285 -18.52 19.39 -5.16
C VAL A 285 -17.21 19.28 -5.93
N SER A 286 -16.97 20.19 -6.87
CA SER A 286 -15.70 20.27 -7.60
C SER A 286 -14.53 20.61 -6.67
N ALA A 287 -14.71 21.55 -5.73
CA ALA A 287 -13.69 21.91 -4.73
C ALA A 287 -13.40 20.73 -3.77
N LEU A 288 -14.43 20.06 -3.27
CA LEU A 288 -14.28 18.87 -2.42
C LEU A 288 -13.54 17.75 -3.16
N ALA A 289 -13.93 17.44 -4.39
CA ALA A 289 -13.23 16.47 -5.23
C ALA A 289 -11.79 16.94 -5.54
N GLY A 290 -11.58 18.26 -5.63
CA GLY A 290 -10.26 18.87 -5.70
C GLY A 290 -9.37 18.51 -4.51
N VAL A 291 -9.85 18.73 -3.29
CA VAL A 291 -9.09 18.40 -2.06
C VAL A 291 -8.80 16.90 -1.92
N LEU A 292 -9.63 16.02 -2.52
CA LEU A 292 -9.43 14.57 -2.46
C LEU A 292 -8.46 14.05 -3.54
N PHE A 293 -8.55 14.56 -4.77
CA PHE A 293 -7.91 13.95 -5.93
C PHE A 293 -6.85 14.83 -6.61
N VAL A 294 -6.81 16.14 -6.33
CA VAL A 294 -5.74 16.99 -6.88
C VAL A 294 -4.42 16.59 -6.23
N HIS A 295 -3.43 16.40 -7.08
CA HIS A 295 -2.17 15.73 -6.78
C HIS A 295 -1.49 16.15 -5.46
N PRO A 296 -1.24 17.45 -5.16
CA PRO A 296 -0.63 17.84 -3.89
C PRO A 296 -1.45 17.40 -2.66
N TYR A 297 -2.78 17.52 -2.72
CA TYR A 297 -3.65 17.16 -1.59
C TYR A 297 -3.76 15.65 -1.40
N PHE A 298 -3.76 14.88 -2.49
CA PHE A 298 -3.68 13.42 -2.41
C PHE A 298 -2.42 12.94 -1.67
N GLN A 299 -1.28 13.59 -1.91
CA GLN A 299 -0.04 13.28 -1.18
C GLN A 299 -0.11 13.65 0.31
N VAL A 300 -0.77 14.76 0.64
CA VAL A 300 -1.04 15.12 2.05
C VAL A 300 -1.92 14.07 2.72
N TRP A 301 -3.00 13.62 2.08
CA TRP A 301 -3.84 12.54 2.60
C TRP A 301 -3.05 11.26 2.83
N SER A 302 -2.13 10.93 1.91
CA SER A 302 -1.25 9.77 2.04
C SER A 302 -0.34 9.90 3.28
N LEU A 303 0.29 11.06 3.48
CA LEU A 303 1.12 11.32 4.67
C LEU A 303 0.30 11.24 5.96
N LEU A 304 -0.91 11.82 5.98
CA LEU A 304 -1.80 11.77 7.13
C LEU A 304 -2.28 10.37 7.46
N HIS A 305 -2.54 9.56 6.43
CA HIS A 305 -2.89 8.17 6.60
C HIS A 305 -1.80 7.42 7.36
N PHE A 306 -0.52 7.69 7.05
CA PHE A 306 0.59 7.03 7.74
C PHE A 306 0.74 7.44 9.20
N VAL A 307 0.56 8.72 9.53
CA VAL A 307 0.59 9.20 10.93
C VAL A 307 -0.41 8.43 11.81
N VAL A 308 -1.50 8.03 11.19
CA VAL A 308 -2.63 7.35 11.82
C VAL A 308 -2.49 5.84 11.85
N THR A 309 -1.88 5.25 10.83
CA THR A 309 -1.72 3.78 10.74
C THR A 309 -0.46 3.29 11.45
N TYR A 310 0.42 4.19 11.86
CA TYR A 310 1.58 3.90 12.69
C TYR A 310 1.19 3.21 14.00
N ARG A 311 1.75 2.02 14.28
CA ARG A 311 1.50 1.28 15.51
C ARG A 311 2.70 1.48 16.44
N PRO A 312 2.51 1.81 17.73
CA PRO A 312 3.64 1.87 18.67
C PRO A 312 4.41 0.55 18.80
N ALA A 313 3.76 -0.59 18.55
CA ALA A 313 4.42 -1.90 18.42
C ALA A 313 5.47 -1.93 17.29
N ASP A 314 5.34 -1.07 16.28
CA ASP A 314 6.29 -0.91 15.19
C ASP A 314 7.63 -0.32 15.68
N ASN A 315 7.64 0.46 16.77
CA ASN A 315 8.88 0.89 17.44
C ASN A 315 9.58 -0.27 18.18
N MET A 316 8.79 -1.16 18.79
CA MET A 316 9.30 -2.29 19.58
C MET A 316 9.82 -3.42 18.69
N ASN A 317 9.42 -3.47 17.42
CA ASN A 317 9.91 -4.41 16.42
C ASN A 317 11.40 -4.24 16.06
N TRP A 318 12.02 -3.12 16.44
CA TRP A 318 13.46 -2.86 16.24
C TRP A 318 14.31 -3.23 17.45
N ILE A 319 13.69 -3.57 18.58
CA ILE A 319 14.39 -4.06 19.76
C ILE A 319 14.50 -5.57 19.55
N PRO A 320 15.72 -6.12 19.31
CA PRO A 320 15.86 -7.57 19.25
C PRO A 320 15.28 -8.14 20.53
N MET A 321 14.33 -9.09 20.40
CA MET A 321 13.83 -9.82 21.55
C MET A 321 15.07 -10.32 22.29
N ARG A 322 15.35 -9.77 23.47
CA ARG A 322 16.34 -10.37 24.36
C ARG A 322 15.82 -11.78 24.55
N ALA A 323 16.58 -12.77 24.07
CA ALA A 323 16.31 -14.15 24.37
C ALA A 323 16.21 -14.22 25.89
N SER A 324 15.00 -14.38 26.40
CA SER A 324 14.79 -14.73 27.79
C SER A 324 15.37 -16.13 27.92
N ALA A 325 16.60 -16.18 28.42
CA ALA A 325 17.30 -17.39 28.82
C ALA A 325 16.54 -18.11 29.93
#